data_AF-A0A4V1TFH6-F1
#
_entry.id   AF-A0A4V1TFH6-F1
#
_cell.length_a   1.000
_cell.length_b   1.000
_cell.length_c   1.000
_cell.angle_alpha   90.00
_cell.angle_beta   90.00
_cell.angle_gamma   90.00
#
_symmetry.space_group_name_H-M   'P 1'
#
loop_
_entity.id
_entity.type
_entity.pdbx_description
1 polymer ?
#
loop_
_entity_poly.entity_id
_entity_poly.type
_entity_poly.pdbx_seq_one_letter_code
_entity_poly.pdbx_strand_id
1 'polypeptide(L)'
;LRGRALRDLSILLAVMLGILLVHPTMGVLIGVVLSCLLFITDMARPMIVARGTGATLLSRRGRSAHDMDLLRQYGGRTLVLRLQGVLFFGNGDDLDTELRRLEPQFDTVILDMRRVSDIDATGNKLLNDMSNRLAKNGRSLCIAGLTPELALFLGQAIQTAPDLDAALERFEEKSLGEGVNSTLAQDDLEFLATLPADRREVFARAIEHRDYAAGDVLCRLGDPGDGMWIVLTGSISVRVQSTSGALRVAGIASGAPAGELALLEGSPRSADLVADGALQTLYLSTSAFETLSHDAPDIGQAIITWIAVITAQRLRSSSEALRFAASE
;
A
#
# COMPACT_ATOMS: atom_id res chain seq x y z
N LEU A 1 7.11 19.77 -8.86
CA LEU A 1 8.25 20.56 -9.40
C LEU A 1 7.82 21.53 -10.51
N ARG A 2 7.19 21.08 -11.61
CA ARG A 2 6.74 21.98 -12.72
C ARG A 2 5.82 23.13 -12.30
N GLY A 3 4.87 22.91 -11.39
CA GLY A 3 3.93 23.95 -10.95
C GLY A 3 4.55 25.11 -10.14
N ARG A 4 5.54 24.83 -9.27
CA ARG A 4 6.27 25.89 -8.53
C ARG A 4 7.12 26.72 -9.49
N ALA A 5 7.86 26.08 -10.39
CA ALA A 5 8.70 26.79 -11.37
C ALA A 5 7.89 27.70 -12.31
N LEU A 6 6.73 27.25 -12.78
CA LEU A 6 5.82 28.07 -13.59
C LEU A 6 5.29 29.28 -12.81
N ARG A 7 5.02 29.11 -11.52
CA ARG A 7 4.56 30.19 -10.66
C ARG A 7 5.67 31.20 -10.35
N ASP A 8 6.86 30.73 -10.01
CA ASP A 8 8.01 31.59 -9.75
C ASP A 8 8.34 32.42 -11.00
N LEU A 9 8.26 31.81 -12.19
CA LEU A 9 8.40 32.51 -13.46
C LEU A 9 7.30 33.56 -13.66
N SER A 10 6.04 33.27 -13.31
CA SER A 10 4.93 34.23 -13.43
C SER A 10 5.10 35.45 -12.51
N ILE A 11 5.62 35.27 -11.30
CA ILE A 11 5.95 36.36 -10.37
C ILE A 11 7.08 37.21 -10.96
N LEU A 12 8.14 36.56 -11.44
CA LEU A 12 9.31 37.23 -12.00
C LEU A 12 8.93 38.05 -13.25
N LEU A 13 8.04 37.51 -14.09
CA LEU A 13 7.54 38.18 -15.29
C LEU A 13 6.62 39.36 -14.93
N ALA A 14 5.75 39.22 -13.93
CA ALA A 14 4.90 40.31 -13.43
C ALA A 14 5.71 41.45 -12.81
N VAL A 15 6.74 41.11 -12.02
CA VAL A 15 7.69 42.10 -11.45
C VAL A 15 8.46 42.81 -12.56
N MET A 16 9.01 42.05 -13.51
CA MET A 16 9.76 42.60 -14.63
C MET A 16 8.89 43.55 -15.46
N LEU A 17 7.65 43.15 -15.78
CA LEU A 17 6.71 43.98 -16.52
C LEU A 17 6.30 45.24 -15.74
N GLY A 18 6.11 45.13 -14.42
CA GLY A 18 5.81 46.27 -13.55
C GLY A 18 6.96 47.29 -13.47
N ILE A 19 8.21 46.81 -13.45
CA ILE A 19 9.40 47.67 -13.51
C ILE A 19 9.50 48.38 -14.88
N LEU A 20 9.21 47.67 -15.97
CA LEU A 20 9.38 48.18 -17.34
C LEU A 20 8.28 49.17 -17.77
N LEU A 21 7.03 48.96 -17.33
CA LEU A 21 5.87 49.72 -17.81
C LEU A 21 5.44 50.90 -16.92
N VAL A 22 5.78 50.89 -15.62
CA VAL A 22 5.24 51.87 -14.66
C VAL A 22 6.35 52.69 -14.02
N HIS A 23 7.04 52.12 -13.04
CA HIS A 23 8.16 52.72 -12.32
C HIS A 23 8.83 51.62 -11.47
N PRO A 24 10.16 51.64 -11.26
CA PRO A 24 10.85 50.59 -10.50
C PRO A 24 10.27 50.34 -9.10
N THR A 25 9.86 51.40 -8.39
CA THR A 25 9.23 51.31 -7.07
C THR A 25 7.88 50.61 -7.09
N MET A 26 7.06 50.88 -8.12
CA MET A 26 5.76 50.24 -8.31
C MET A 26 5.91 48.77 -8.71
N GLY A 27 6.91 48.44 -9.54
CA GLY A 27 7.22 47.05 -9.91
C GLY A 27 7.59 46.18 -8.70
N VAL A 28 8.39 46.71 -7.77
CA VAL A 28 8.71 46.03 -6.51
C VAL A 28 7.46 45.85 -5.64
N LEU A 29 6.63 46.89 -5.50
CA LEU A 29 5.39 46.81 -4.71
C LEU A 29 4.43 45.75 -5.26
N ILE A 30 4.22 45.73 -6.57
CA ILE A 30 3.39 44.72 -7.26
C ILE A 30 3.94 43.32 -7.00
N GLY A 31 5.27 43.15 -7.07
CA GLY A 31 5.94 41.89 -6.74
C GLY A 31 5.64 41.41 -5.33
N VAL A 32 5.84 42.28 -4.33
CA VAL A 32 5.58 41.94 -2.92
C VAL A 32 4.12 41.58 -2.71
N VAL A 33 3.18 42.37 -3.24
CA VAL A 33 1.74 42.09 -3.11
C VAL A 33 1.37 40.76 -3.77
N LEU A 34 1.89 40.49 -4.98
CA LEU A 34 1.62 39.24 -5.69
C LEU A 34 2.23 38.04 -4.95
N SER A 35 3.45 38.17 -4.41
CA SER A 35 4.08 37.15 -3.58
C SER A 35 3.28 36.89 -2.30
N CYS A 36 2.80 37.94 -1.61
CA CYS A 36 1.93 37.81 -0.45
C CYS A 36 0.61 37.12 -0.79
N LEU A 37 -0.05 37.51 -1.88
CA LEU A 37 -1.30 36.89 -2.33
C LEU A 37 -1.10 35.41 -2.67
N LEU A 38 -0.04 35.07 -3.40
CA LEU A 38 0.27 33.69 -3.75
C LEU A 38 0.60 32.85 -2.51
N PHE A 39 1.34 33.43 -1.55
CA PHE A 39 1.62 32.78 -0.27
C PHE A 39 0.34 32.52 0.54
N ILE A 40 -0.58 33.49 0.59
CA ILE A 40 -1.90 33.33 1.23
C ILE A 40 -2.69 32.21 0.52
N THR A 41 -2.70 32.17 -0.80
CA THR A 41 -3.40 31.11 -1.55
C THR A 41 -2.78 29.73 -1.37
N ASP A 42 -1.48 29.66 -1.07
CA ASP A 42 -0.81 28.40 -0.72
C ASP A 42 -1.15 27.92 0.67
N MET A 43 -1.26 28.85 1.64
CA MET A 43 -1.69 28.53 3.00
C MET A 43 -3.16 28.16 3.10
N ALA A 44 -4.02 28.70 2.23
CA ALA A 44 -5.46 28.45 2.22
C ALA A 44 -5.86 27.06 1.65
N ARG A 45 -4.90 26.23 1.20
CA ARG A 45 -5.21 24.89 0.69
C ARG A 45 -5.53 23.94 1.86
N PRO A 46 -6.54 23.06 1.73
CA PRO A 46 -6.84 22.10 2.77
C PRO A 46 -5.64 21.18 2.99
N MET A 47 -5.22 21.08 4.25
CA MET A 47 -4.09 20.26 4.66
C MET A 47 -4.41 18.77 4.48
N ILE A 48 -5.66 18.36 4.75
CA ILE A 48 -6.15 16.98 4.55
C ILE A 48 -6.70 16.86 3.12
N VAL A 49 -6.07 16.00 2.33
CA VAL A 49 -6.38 15.83 0.89
C VAL A 49 -7.21 14.59 0.65
N ALA A 50 -6.95 13.55 1.43
CA ALA A 50 -7.65 12.28 1.31
C ALA A 50 -7.83 11.65 2.68
N ARG A 51 -8.92 10.90 2.80
CA ARG A 51 -9.24 10.08 3.97
C ARG A 51 -9.52 8.65 3.52
N GLY A 52 -9.06 7.70 4.31
CA GLY A 52 -9.35 6.28 4.13
C GLY A 52 -9.35 5.57 5.47
N THR A 53 -9.74 4.31 5.45
CA THR A 53 -9.73 3.47 6.65
C THR A 53 -8.92 2.21 6.39
N GLY A 54 -8.43 1.56 7.45
CA GLY A 54 -7.72 0.28 7.33
C GLY A 54 -8.59 -0.89 6.85
N ALA A 55 -9.90 -0.67 6.66
CA ALA A 55 -10.78 -1.64 6.01
C ALA A 55 -10.73 -1.57 4.47
N THR A 56 -10.37 -0.41 3.92
CA THR A 56 -10.28 -0.18 2.46
C THR A 56 -8.85 -0.02 1.97
N LEU A 57 -7.97 0.49 2.83
CA LEU A 57 -6.55 0.64 2.57
C LEU A 57 -5.78 -0.43 3.31
N LEU A 58 -5.25 -1.37 2.55
CA LEU A 58 -4.42 -2.45 3.04
C LEU A 58 -3.01 -2.31 2.49
N SER A 59 -2.05 -2.80 3.26
CA SER A 59 -0.67 -2.98 2.85
C SER A 59 -0.60 -3.96 1.69
N ARG A 60 0.51 -3.90 0.96
CA ARG A 60 0.83 -4.84 -0.12
C ARG A 60 1.28 -6.20 0.40
N ARG A 61 1.22 -6.47 1.70
CA ARG A 61 1.57 -7.79 2.25
C ARG A 61 0.49 -8.80 1.88
N GLY A 62 0.90 -10.02 1.54
CA GLY A 62 -0.03 -11.12 1.35
C GLY A 62 -0.70 -11.47 2.67
N ARG A 63 -2.03 -11.56 2.70
CA ARG A 63 -2.82 -11.96 3.87
C ARG A 63 -3.75 -13.12 3.52
N SER A 64 -3.93 -14.05 4.45
CA SER A 64 -4.83 -15.19 4.27
C SER A 64 -6.29 -14.71 4.17
N ALA A 65 -7.20 -15.55 3.69
CA ALA A 65 -8.63 -15.23 3.66
C ALA A 65 -9.18 -14.92 5.07
N HIS A 66 -8.74 -15.68 6.08
CA HIS A 66 -9.11 -15.45 7.48
C HIS A 66 -8.62 -14.10 7.99
N ASP A 67 -7.36 -13.76 7.73
CA ASP A 67 -6.78 -12.46 8.11
C ASP A 67 -7.53 -11.32 7.42
N MET A 68 -7.87 -11.48 6.14
CA MET A 68 -8.60 -10.47 5.38
C MET A 68 -10.00 -10.22 5.96
N ASP A 69 -10.69 -11.25 6.46
CA ASP A 69 -12.00 -11.09 7.09
C ASP A 69 -11.88 -10.40 8.46
N LEU A 70 -10.85 -10.73 9.26
CA LEU A 70 -10.54 -10.00 10.49
C LEU A 70 -10.20 -8.52 10.21
N LEU A 71 -9.38 -8.25 9.19
CA LEU A 71 -9.04 -6.88 8.80
C LEU A 71 -10.25 -6.11 8.26
N ARG A 72 -11.19 -6.75 7.57
CA ARG A 72 -12.46 -6.10 7.20
C ARG A 72 -13.33 -5.79 8.41
N GLN A 73 -13.37 -6.70 9.39
CA GLN A 73 -14.18 -6.54 10.60
C GLN A 73 -13.61 -5.47 11.55
N TYR A 74 -12.29 -5.42 11.72
CA TYR A 74 -11.62 -4.58 12.72
C TYR A 74 -10.82 -3.42 12.12
N GLY A 75 -10.45 -3.47 10.85
CA GLY A 75 -9.65 -2.44 10.16
C GLY A 75 -10.36 -1.09 10.02
N GLY A 76 -11.69 -1.05 10.21
CA GLY A 76 -12.46 0.19 10.32
C GLY A 76 -12.04 1.08 11.50
N ARG A 77 -11.26 0.55 12.45
CA ARG A 77 -10.70 1.29 13.60
C ARG A 77 -9.38 1.99 13.31
N THR A 78 -8.86 1.88 12.08
CA THR A 78 -7.66 2.58 11.62
C THR A 78 -8.07 3.69 10.66
N LEU A 79 -7.73 4.94 11.00
CA LEU A 79 -7.91 6.12 10.16
C LEU A 79 -6.62 6.43 9.42
N VAL A 80 -6.71 6.65 8.10
CA VAL A 80 -5.59 7.13 7.28
C VAL A 80 -5.92 8.51 6.75
N LEU A 81 -5.08 9.50 7.08
CA LEU A 81 -5.18 10.87 6.57
C LEU A 81 -3.97 11.18 5.70
N ARG A 82 -4.22 11.61 4.46
CA ARG A 82 -3.14 12.15 3.61
C ARG A 82 -3.05 13.64 3.79
N LEU A 83 -1.85 14.10 4.14
CA LEU A 83 -1.55 15.50 4.38
C LEU A 83 -0.72 16.08 3.23
N GLN A 84 -0.90 17.36 2.94
CA GLN A 84 -0.07 18.09 1.99
C GLN A 84 0.27 19.51 2.46
N GLY A 85 1.32 20.06 1.88
CA GLY A 85 1.70 21.46 2.10
C GLY A 85 2.71 21.62 3.22
N VAL A 86 2.59 22.70 3.99
CA VAL A 86 3.45 23.00 5.14
C VAL A 86 2.62 22.85 6.40
N LEU A 87 3.15 22.15 7.40
CA LEU A 87 2.50 22.03 8.70
C LEU A 87 2.99 23.15 9.63
N PHE A 88 2.08 24.06 9.94
CA PHE A 88 2.28 25.18 10.86
C PHE A 88 1.05 25.33 11.76
N PHE A 89 1.12 26.24 12.73
CA PHE A 89 0.07 26.44 13.74
C PHE A 89 -1.36 26.56 13.17
N GLY A 90 -1.56 27.43 12.16
CA GLY A 90 -2.90 27.70 11.61
C GLY A 90 -3.58 26.45 11.02
N ASN A 91 -2.91 25.78 10.09
CA ASN A 91 -3.47 24.56 9.48
C ASN A 91 -3.40 23.34 10.43
N GLY A 92 -2.51 23.39 11.43
CA GLY A 92 -2.37 22.40 12.48
C GLY A 92 -3.59 22.33 13.40
N ASP A 93 -4.15 23.48 13.79
CA ASP A 93 -5.36 23.54 14.60
C ASP A 93 -6.58 22.94 13.89
N ASP A 94 -6.69 23.14 12.57
CA ASP A 94 -7.73 22.50 11.75
C ASP A 94 -7.57 20.97 11.74
N LEU A 95 -6.34 20.47 11.57
CA LEU A 95 -6.05 19.04 11.67
C LEU A 95 -6.39 18.49 13.06
N ASP A 96 -6.01 19.17 14.13
CA ASP A 96 -6.25 18.74 15.51
C ASP A 96 -7.76 18.71 15.81
N THR A 97 -8.50 19.71 15.35
CA THR A 97 -9.96 19.80 15.49
C THR A 97 -10.66 18.65 14.77
N GLU A 98 -10.29 18.40 13.52
CA GLU A 98 -10.87 17.30 12.74
C GLU A 98 -10.49 15.95 13.34
N LEU A 99 -9.25 15.80 13.82
CA LEU A 99 -8.83 14.57 14.47
C LEU A 99 -9.58 14.32 15.78
N ARG A 100 -9.83 15.35 16.60
CA ARG A 100 -10.64 15.23 17.84
C ARG A 100 -12.06 14.78 17.54
N ARG A 101 -12.64 15.25 16.43
CA ARG A 101 -13.99 14.85 15.99
C ARG A 101 -14.03 13.36 15.61
N LEU A 102 -12.96 12.86 14.99
CA LEU A 102 -12.86 11.49 14.51
C LEU A 102 -12.32 10.51 15.57
N GLU A 103 -11.55 11.00 16.55
CA GLU A 103 -10.87 10.23 17.60
C GLU A 103 -11.75 9.13 18.22
N PRO A 104 -13.02 9.38 18.60
CA PRO A 104 -13.86 8.37 19.26
C PRO A 104 -14.07 7.09 18.45
N GLN A 105 -13.92 7.15 17.13
CA GLN A 105 -14.24 6.07 16.20
C GLN A 105 -13.01 5.22 15.83
N PHE A 106 -11.80 5.69 16.12
CA PHE A 106 -10.56 5.07 15.66
C PHE A 106 -9.58 4.83 16.81
N ASP A 107 -8.98 3.64 16.83
CA ASP A 107 -7.92 3.26 17.77
C ASP A 107 -6.54 3.65 17.26
N THR A 108 -6.41 3.75 15.94
CA THR A 108 -5.16 4.03 15.24
C THR A 108 -5.35 5.14 14.22
N VAL A 109 -4.38 6.05 14.16
CA VAL A 109 -4.34 7.14 13.19
C VAL A 109 -3.00 7.09 12.46
N ILE A 110 -3.05 7.08 11.13
CA ILE A 110 -1.88 7.15 10.24
C ILE A 110 -1.93 8.47 9.48
N LEU A 111 -0.86 9.26 9.58
CA LEU A 111 -0.68 10.49 8.83
C LEU A 111 0.32 10.22 7.68
N ASP A 112 -0.16 10.18 6.44
CA ASP A 112 0.70 10.13 5.25
C ASP A 112 1.22 11.54 4.94
N MET A 113 2.48 11.78 5.30
CA MET A 113 3.16 13.08 5.19
C MET A 113 4.07 13.18 3.98
N ARG A 114 3.96 12.27 3.01
CA ARG A 114 4.82 12.27 1.80
C ARG A 114 4.72 13.56 0.97
N ARG A 115 3.59 14.27 1.05
CA ARG A 115 3.36 15.55 0.36
C ARG A 115 3.53 16.77 1.28
N VAL A 116 3.97 16.56 2.52
CA VAL A 116 4.32 17.64 3.44
C VAL A 116 5.76 18.04 3.17
N SER A 117 5.99 19.31 2.85
CA SER A 117 7.31 19.81 2.49
C SER A 117 8.09 20.35 3.67
N ASP A 118 7.42 20.82 4.72
CA ASP A 118 8.06 21.43 5.88
C ASP A 118 7.16 21.39 7.12
N ILE A 119 7.76 21.43 8.32
CA ILE A 119 7.08 21.45 9.62
C ILE A 119 7.79 22.49 10.50
N ASP A 120 7.04 23.49 10.99
CA ASP A 120 7.60 24.48 11.92
C ASP A 120 7.63 23.98 13.38
N ALA A 121 8.26 24.74 14.27
CA ALA A 121 8.37 24.38 15.69
C ALA A 121 7.00 24.21 16.37
N THR A 122 5.99 24.96 15.93
CA THR A 122 4.64 24.91 16.49
C THR A 122 3.89 23.67 16.01
N GLY A 123 4.02 23.32 14.73
CA GLY A 123 3.48 22.10 14.12
C GLY A 123 4.11 20.84 14.72
N ASN A 124 5.42 20.86 15.01
CA ASN A 124 6.07 19.77 15.72
C ASN A 124 5.52 19.60 17.15
N LYS A 125 5.36 20.70 17.88
CA LYS A 125 4.73 20.68 19.21
C LYS A 125 3.30 20.12 19.14
N LEU A 126 2.52 20.55 18.16
CA LEU A 126 1.15 20.05 17.93
C LEU A 126 1.14 18.53 17.71
N LEU A 127 1.99 18.01 16.82
CA LEU A 127 2.08 16.56 16.57
C LEU A 127 2.46 15.78 17.83
N ASN A 128 3.37 16.31 18.64
CA ASN A 128 3.72 15.71 19.93
C ASN A 128 2.55 15.74 20.93
N ASP A 129 1.84 16.86 21.02
CA ASP A 129 0.66 16.99 21.88
C ASP A 129 -0.47 16.04 21.43
N MET A 130 -0.66 15.87 20.12
CA MET A 130 -1.58 14.91 19.53
C MET A 130 -1.19 13.46 19.85
N SER A 131 0.08 13.10 19.64
CA SER A 131 0.62 11.77 19.95
C SER A 131 0.42 11.41 21.42
N ASN A 132 0.81 12.32 22.33
CA ASN A 132 0.68 12.13 23.77
C ASN A 132 -0.79 12.01 24.21
N ARG A 133 -1.69 12.79 23.61
CA ARG A 133 -3.12 12.74 23.90
C ARG A 133 -3.74 11.41 23.47
N LEU A 134 -3.43 10.96 22.24
CA LEU A 134 -3.89 9.67 21.75
C LEU A 134 -3.38 8.53 22.62
N ALA A 135 -2.09 8.56 22.99
CA ALA A 135 -1.47 7.56 23.85
C ALA A 135 -2.16 7.46 25.23
N LYS A 136 -2.55 8.59 25.84
CA LYS A 136 -3.31 8.61 27.11
C LYS A 136 -4.66 7.89 27.02
N ASN A 137 -5.28 7.86 25.84
CA ASN A 137 -6.54 7.18 25.59
C ASN A 137 -6.34 5.74 25.07
N GLY A 138 -5.11 5.20 25.11
CA GLY A 138 -4.79 3.87 24.58
C GLY A 138 -4.76 3.79 23.05
N ARG A 139 -4.75 4.94 22.36
CA ARG A 139 -4.74 5.05 20.90
C ARG A 139 -3.33 5.30 20.38
N SER A 140 -3.08 4.95 19.12
CA SER A 140 -1.77 5.11 18.47
C SER A 140 -1.80 6.11 17.31
N LEU A 141 -0.77 6.95 17.23
CA LEU A 141 -0.48 7.82 16.09
C LEU A 141 0.80 7.32 15.40
N CYS A 142 0.77 7.21 14.07
CA CYS A 142 1.95 6.95 13.27
C CYS A 142 2.05 7.94 12.12
N ILE A 143 3.27 8.39 11.87
CA ILE A 143 3.59 9.26 10.75
C ILE A 143 4.33 8.47 9.68
N ALA A 144 3.82 8.50 8.46
CA ALA A 144 4.34 7.77 7.32
C ALA A 144 4.94 8.71 6.27
N GLY A 145 6.03 8.30 5.61
CA GLY A 145 6.53 9.00 4.43
C GLY A 145 7.29 10.29 4.72
N LEU A 146 7.93 10.41 5.88
CA LEU A 146 8.76 11.56 6.22
C LEU A 146 10.08 11.56 5.44
N THR A 147 10.56 12.76 5.10
CA THR A 147 11.97 12.92 4.70
C THR A 147 12.88 12.67 5.91
N PRO A 148 14.13 12.21 5.71
CA PRO A 148 15.07 12.01 6.81
C PRO A 148 15.28 13.25 7.68
N GLU A 149 15.26 14.45 7.07
CA GLU A 149 15.38 15.74 7.75
C GLU A 149 14.20 16.00 8.69
N LEU A 150 12.96 15.79 8.23
CA LEU A 150 11.76 15.97 9.05
C LEU A 150 11.65 14.89 10.13
N ALA A 151 12.08 13.67 9.86
CA ALA A 151 12.13 12.60 10.86
C ALA A 151 13.07 12.95 12.03
N LEU A 152 14.24 13.54 11.74
CA LEU A 152 15.15 14.05 12.76
C LEU A 152 14.53 15.19 13.58
N PHE A 153 13.78 16.08 12.92
CA PHE A 153 13.13 17.22 13.58
C PHE A 153 12.00 16.82 14.53
N LEU A 154 11.21 15.80 14.19
CA LEU A 154 10.11 15.30 15.02
C LEU A 154 10.60 14.57 16.29
N GLY A 155 11.84 14.10 16.31
CA GLY A 155 12.41 13.34 17.42
C GLY A 155 11.84 11.92 17.53
N GLN A 156 12.12 11.23 18.64
CA GLN A 156 11.77 9.80 18.82
C GLN A 156 10.45 9.55 19.55
N ALA A 157 9.71 10.60 19.94
CA ALA A 157 8.49 10.46 20.73
C ALA A 157 7.29 9.96 19.91
N ILE A 158 7.33 10.09 18.58
CA ILE A 158 6.23 9.71 17.68
C ILE A 158 6.66 8.49 16.88
N GLN A 159 5.75 7.51 16.73
CA GLN A 159 6.00 6.36 15.88
C GLN A 159 6.07 6.80 14.42
N THR A 160 7.15 6.41 13.73
CA THR A 160 7.33 6.71 12.31
C THR A 160 7.40 5.44 11.47
N ALA A 161 7.00 5.55 10.21
CA ALA A 161 7.15 4.54 9.19
C ALA A 161 7.76 5.16 7.92
N PRO A 162 8.59 4.41 7.17
CA PRO A 162 9.25 4.92 5.97
C PRO A 162 8.24 5.35 4.89
N ASP A 163 7.13 4.62 4.78
CA ASP A 163 6.02 4.95 3.88
C ASP A 163 4.68 4.49 4.45
N LEU A 164 3.61 4.76 3.71
CA LEU A 164 2.25 4.39 4.09
C LEU A 164 2.05 2.87 4.11
N ASP A 165 2.75 2.14 3.24
CA ASP A 165 2.63 0.68 3.13
C ASP A 165 3.16 0.00 4.40
N ALA A 166 4.35 0.41 4.86
CA ALA A 166 4.95 -0.04 6.10
C ALA A 166 4.15 0.38 7.35
N ALA A 167 3.51 1.56 7.31
CA ALA A 167 2.61 1.97 8.38
C ALA A 167 1.40 1.03 8.46
N LEU A 168 0.70 0.82 7.34
CA LEU A 168 -0.45 -0.08 7.26
C LEU A 168 -0.10 -1.50 7.72
N GLU A 169 1.03 -2.04 7.24
CA GLU A 169 1.47 -3.39 7.60
C GLU A 169 1.63 -3.58 9.11
N ARG A 170 2.26 -2.62 9.80
CA ARG A 170 2.44 -2.66 11.26
C ARG A 170 1.10 -2.65 12.01
N PHE A 171 0.13 -1.90 11.52
CA PHE A 171 -1.18 -1.81 12.16
C PHE A 171 -2.08 -3.00 11.86
N GLU A 172 -1.98 -3.57 10.67
CA GLU A 172 -2.61 -4.85 10.36
C GLU A 172 -2.09 -5.94 11.31
N GLU A 173 -0.78 -6.03 11.53
CA GLU A 173 -0.21 -6.99 12.48
C GLU A 173 -0.76 -6.79 13.90
N LYS A 174 -0.86 -5.53 14.35
CA LYS A 174 -1.48 -5.21 15.65
C LYS A 174 -2.96 -5.61 15.71
N SER A 175 -3.70 -5.43 14.62
CA SER A 175 -5.13 -5.80 14.54
C SER A 175 -5.35 -7.31 14.46
N LEU A 176 -4.45 -8.04 13.83
CA LEU A 176 -4.50 -9.50 13.71
C LEU A 176 -4.03 -10.23 14.98
N GLY A 177 -3.17 -9.60 15.79
CA GLY A 177 -2.58 -10.21 16.99
C GLY A 177 -1.35 -11.08 16.68
N GLU A 178 -0.90 -11.91 17.63
CA GLU A 178 0.10 -12.95 17.36
C GLU A 178 -0.51 -13.94 16.35
N GLY A 179 -0.09 -13.78 15.09
CA GLY A 179 -0.75 -14.40 13.94
C GLY A 179 -0.89 -15.91 14.09
N VAL A 180 -2.12 -16.38 13.96
CA VAL A 180 -2.36 -17.78 13.60
C VAL A 180 -1.80 -17.94 12.20
N ASN A 181 -0.65 -18.59 12.06
CA ASN A 181 -0.18 -19.06 10.76
C ASN A 181 -1.24 -20.05 10.24
N SER A 182 -2.20 -19.55 9.48
CA SER A 182 -3.26 -20.36 8.90
C SER A 182 -2.61 -21.31 7.89
N THR A 183 -2.42 -22.55 8.31
CA THR A 183 -1.96 -23.61 7.43
C THR A 183 -3.17 -24.12 6.68
N LEU A 184 -3.20 -23.92 5.36
CA LEU A 184 -4.22 -24.55 4.53
C LEU A 184 -3.74 -25.95 4.15
N ALA A 185 -4.53 -26.97 4.49
CA ALA A 185 -4.30 -28.28 3.91
C ALA A 185 -4.62 -28.24 2.41
N GLN A 186 -4.00 -29.14 1.65
CA GLN A 186 -4.30 -29.26 0.23
C GLN A 186 -5.79 -29.47 -0.02
N ASP A 187 -6.47 -30.29 0.79
CA ASP A 187 -7.91 -30.57 0.64
C ASP A 187 -8.81 -29.37 0.94
N ASP A 188 -8.29 -28.35 1.63
CA ASP A 188 -9.02 -27.12 1.98
C ASP A 188 -8.97 -26.05 0.87
N LEU A 189 -8.28 -26.33 -0.24
CA LEU A 189 -8.26 -25.43 -1.39
C LEU A 189 -9.67 -25.29 -1.97
N GLU A 190 -10.14 -24.05 -2.10
CA GLU A 190 -11.52 -23.73 -2.44
C GLU A 190 -12.01 -24.40 -3.73
N PHE A 191 -11.13 -24.50 -4.74
CA PHE A 191 -11.48 -25.16 -6.00
C PHE A 191 -11.55 -26.69 -5.89
N LEU A 192 -10.78 -27.31 -4.98
CA LEU A 192 -10.84 -28.76 -4.75
C LEU A 192 -12.11 -29.15 -4.00
N ALA A 193 -12.66 -28.27 -3.16
CA ALA A 193 -13.94 -28.49 -2.50
C ALA A 193 -15.11 -28.64 -3.48
N THR A 194 -14.99 -28.08 -4.70
CA THR A 194 -16.00 -28.24 -5.76
C THR A 194 -15.90 -29.58 -6.51
N LEU A 195 -14.84 -30.36 -6.26
CA LEU A 195 -14.53 -31.58 -7.01
C LEU A 195 -14.84 -32.87 -6.21
N PRO A 196 -15.32 -33.93 -6.90
CA PRO A 196 -15.44 -35.26 -6.33
C PRO A 196 -14.10 -35.82 -5.80
N ALA A 197 -14.15 -36.78 -4.87
CA ALA A 197 -12.96 -37.29 -4.18
C ALA A 197 -11.95 -37.96 -5.15
N ASP A 198 -12.43 -38.69 -6.15
CA ASP A 198 -11.61 -39.31 -7.20
C ASP A 198 -10.84 -38.26 -8.02
N ARG A 199 -11.47 -37.10 -8.31
CA ARG A 199 -10.82 -35.97 -8.99
C ARG A 199 -9.78 -35.28 -8.11
N ARG A 200 -10.05 -35.15 -6.81
CA ARG A 200 -9.08 -34.62 -5.84
C ARG A 200 -7.82 -35.49 -5.77
N GLU A 201 -7.96 -36.81 -5.80
CA GLU A 201 -6.82 -37.73 -5.87
C GLU A 201 -6.04 -37.61 -7.18
N VAL A 202 -6.72 -37.42 -8.33
CA VAL A 202 -6.06 -37.18 -9.62
C VAL A 202 -5.22 -35.91 -9.56
N PHE A 203 -5.77 -34.81 -9.04
CA PHE A 203 -5.02 -33.57 -8.83
C PHE A 203 -3.83 -33.78 -7.89
N ALA A 204 -4.03 -34.47 -6.77
CA ALA A 204 -2.98 -34.72 -5.78
C ALA A 204 -1.79 -35.51 -6.33
N ARG A 205 -2.01 -36.39 -7.32
CA ARG A 205 -0.93 -37.12 -7.99
C ARG A 205 -0.17 -36.30 -9.03
N ALA A 206 -0.78 -35.24 -9.57
CA ALA A 206 -0.21 -34.41 -10.62
C ALA A 206 0.53 -33.17 -10.09
N ILE A 207 0.41 -32.89 -8.79
CA ILE A 207 0.93 -31.68 -8.15
C ILE A 207 2.20 -31.97 -7.33
N GLU A 208 3.15 -31.04 -7.32
CA GLU A 208 4.41 -31.16 -6.57
C GLU A 208 4.38 -30.30 -5.30
N HIS A 209 4.84 -30.80 -4.16
CA HIS A 209 5.03 -29.98 -2.96
C HIS A 209 6.41 -29.31 -2.99
N ARG A 210 6.46 -28.00 -2.73
CA ARG A 210 7.71 -27.24 -2.65
C ARG A 210 7.73 -26.35 -1.42
N ASP A 211 8.81 -26.49 -0.65
CA ASP A 211 9.10 -25.72 0.54
C ASP A 211 10.22 -24.71 0.28
N TYR A 212 10.09 -23.53 0.88
CA TYR A 212 11.03 -22.43 0.76
C TYR A 212 11.30 -21.78 2.12
N ALA A 213 12.52 -21.28 2.30
CA ALA A 213 12.92 -20.47 3.45
C ALA A 213 12.68 -18.99 3.18
N ALA A 214 12.71 -18.19 4.26
CA ALA A 214 12.59 -16.75 4.17
C ALA A 214 13.68 -16.15 3.26
N GLY A 215 13.27 -15.36 2.26
CA GLY A 215 14.17 -14.74 1.30
C GLY A 215 14.52 -15.59 0.07
N ASP A 216 14.07 -16.85 0.01
CA ASP A 216 14.26 -17.68 -1.18
C ASP A 216 13.53 -17.07 -2.38
N VAL A 217 14.20 -17.10 -3.53
CA VAL A 217 13.63 -16.62 -4.79
C VAL A 217 13.02 -17.79 -5.54
N LEU A 218 11.70 -17.75 -5.72
CA LEU A 218 10.96 -18.78 -6.46
C LEU A 218 11.19 -18.63 -7.97
N CYS A 219 11.21 -17.40 -8.46
CA CYS A 219 11.60 -17.07 -9.84
C CYS A 219 12.03 -15.61 -9.96
N ARG A 220 12.77 -15.30 -11.04
CA ARG A 220 13.16 -13.96 -11.44
C ARG A 220 12.35 -13.48 -12.63
N LEU A 221 12.24 -12.16 -12.76
CA LEU A 221 11.73 -11.49 -13.96
C LEU A 221 12.47 -12.02 -15.21
N GLY A 222 11.69 -12.46 -16.21
CA GLY A 222 12.21 -12.96 -17.48
C GLY A 222 12.57 -14.44 -17.51
N ASP A 223 12.55 -15.15 -16.38
CA ASP A 223 12.70 -16.61 -16.36
C ASP A 223 11.58 -17.27 -17.19
N PRO A 224 11.80 -18.47 -17.75
CA PRO A 224 10.74 -19.23 -18.40
C PRO A 224 9.53 -19.46 -17.50
N GLY A 225 8.34 -19.35 -18.09
CA GLY A 225 7.07 -19.66 -17.45
C GLY A 225 6.72 -21.14 -17.53
N ASP A 226 7.17 -21.94 -16.56
CA ASP A 226 7.03 -23.42 -16.59
C ASP A 226 5.93 -23.99 -15.69
N GLY A 227 5.16 -23.12 -15.03
CA GLY A 227 4.09 -23.51 -14.12
C GLY A 227 3.66 -22.39 -13.19
N MET A 228 2.86 -22.71 -12.19
CA MET A 228 2.42 -21.78 -11.14
C MET A 228 2.55 -22.42 -9.75
N TRP A 229 2.57 -21.57 -8.73
CA TRP A 229 2.51 -21.97 -7.32
C TRP A 229 1.11 -21.71 -6.76
N ILE A 230 0.68 -22.56 -5.83
CA ILE A 230 -0.48 -22.36 -4.96
C ILE A 230 0.06 -22.32 -3.54
N VAL A 231 -0.12 -21.20 -2.84
CA VAL A 231 0.43 -21.06 -1.48
C VAL A 231 -0.44 -21.84 -0.50
N LEU A 232 0.17 -22.74 0.28
CA LEU A 232 -0.50 -23.45 1.37
C LEU A 232 -0.29 -22.72 2.70
N THR A 233 0.95 -22.31 2.98
CA THR A 233 1.34 -21.61 4.20
C THR A 233 2.37 -20.53 3.87
N GLY A 234 2.38 -19.43 4.64
CA GLY A 234 3.28 -18.30 4.42
C GLY A 234 2.80 -17.32 3.35
N SER A 235 3.73 -16.47 2.88
CA SER A 235 3.45 -15.48 1.83
C SER A 235 4.64 -15.26 0.88
N ILE A 236 4.31 -14.85 -0.34
CA ILE A 236 5.23 -14.49 -1.42
C ILE A 236 5.11 -12.98 -1.68
N SER A 237 6.23 -12.28 -1.71
CA SER A 237 6.34 -10.93 -2.25
C SER A 237 6.55 -10.94 -3.76
N VAL A 238 5.69 -10.23 -4.49
CA VAL A 238 5.90 -9.88 -5.90
C VAL A 238 6.73 -8.60 -5.95
N ARG A 239 7.94 -8.67 -6.50
CA ARG A 239 8.87 -7.53 -6.55
C ARG A 239 9.18 -7.14 -7.98
N VAL A 240 9.22 -5.84 -8.23
CA VAL A 240 9.67 -5.24 -9.49
C VAL A 240 10.90 -4.39 -9.25
N GLN A 241 11.82 -4.40 -10.20
CA GLN A 241 13.00 -3.54 -10.15
C GLN A 241 12.58 -2.09 -10.43
N SER A 242 12.93 -1.18 -9.53
CA SER A 242 12.77 0.27 -9.66
C SER A 242 14.15 0.95 -9.66
N THR A 243 14.21 2.22 -10.06
CA THR A 243 15.41 3.06 -9.99
C THR A 243 15.96 3.20 -8.56
N SER A 244 15.13 2.99 -7.55
CA SER A 244 15.48 3.02 -6.12
C SER A 244 15.71 1.62 -5.50
N GLY A 245 15.77 0.56 -6.32
CA GLY A 245 15.90 -0.83 -5.86
C GLY A 245 14.62 -1.66 -6.05
N ALA A 246 14.63 -2.91 -5.54
CA ALA A 246 13.50 -3.82 -5.65
C ALA A 246 12.32 -3.33 -4.78
N LEU A 247 11.16 -3.13 -5.41
CA LEU A 247 9.94 -2.66 -4.77
C LEU A 247 8.91 -3.79 -4.70
N ARG A 248 8.35 -4.06 -3.51
CA ARG A 248 7.17 -4.93 -3.36
C ARG A 248 5.95 -4.24 -3.95
N VAL A 249 5.37 -4.83 -5.00
CA VAL A 249 4.17 -4.30 -5.66
C VAL A 249 2.90 -5.02 -5.23
N ALA A 250 3.02 -6.27 -4.81
CA ALA A 250 1.93 -7.07 -4.28
C ALA A 250 2.49 -8.20 -3.41
N GLY A 251 1.61 -8.79 -2.61
CA GLY A 251 1.90 -9.95 -1.79
C GLY A 251 0.83 -11.00 -2.00
N ILE A 252 1.23 -12.26 -1.97
CA ILE A 252 0.39 -13.42 -2.23
C ILE A 252 0.48 -14.33 -1.01
N ALA A 253 -0.65 -14.67 -0.40
CA ALA A 253 -0.70 -15.53 0.78
C ALA A 253 -1.43 -16.84 0.50
N SER A 254 -1.50 -17.67 1.53
CA SER A 254 -2.18 -18.96 1.56
C SER A 254 -3.56 -18.91 0.87
N GLY A 255 -3.80 -19.87 -0.02
CA GLY A 255 -5.06 -20.05 -0.73
C GLY A 255 -5.14 -19.30 -2.06
N ALA A 256 -4.03 -18.72 -2.51
CA ALA A 256 -3.99 -17.96 -3.75
C ALA A 256 -2.84 -18.39 -4.68
N PRO A 257 -3.01 -18.25 -6.01
CA PRO A 257 -1.98 -18.61 -6.97
C PRO A 257 -0.92 -17.52 -7.11
N ALA A 258 0.28 -17.94 -7.50
CA ALA A 258 1.38 -17.08 -7.91
C ALA A 258 2.01 -17.60 -9.21
N GLY A 259 2.31 -16.71 -10.15
CA GLY A 259 2.88 -17.08 -11.45
C GLY A 259 1.85 -17.64 -12.43
N GLU A 260 0.56 -17.46 -12.14
CA GLU A 260 -0.58 -17.89 -12.94
C GLU A 260 -0.57 -17.31 -14.36
N LEU A 261 -0.06 -16.09 -14.54
CA LEU A 261 0.02 -15.44 -15.85
C LEU A 261 0.92 -16.23 -16.81
N ALA A 262 2.07 -16.68 -16.30
CA ALA A 262 3.01 -17.47 -17.09
C ALA A 262 2.42 -18.83 -17.50
N LEU A 263 1.63 -19.46 -16.61
CA LEU A 263 0.91 -20.70 -16.92
C LEU A 263 -0.15 -20.48 -18.02
N LEU A 264 -0.94 -19.40 -17.93
CA LEU A 264 -2.08 -19.17 -18.81
C LEU A 264 -1.71 -18.55 -20.17
N GLU A 265 -0.71 -17.67 -20.20
CA GLU A 265 -0.30 -16.96 -21.41
C GLU A 265 0.87 -17.63 -22.13
N GLY A 266 1.62 -18.51 -21.45
CA GLY A 266 2.90 -19.02 -21.96
C GLY A 266 3.99 -17.95 -22.04
N SER A 267 3.85 -16.86 -21.28
CA SER A 267 4.81 -15.74 -21.25
C SER A 267 5.93 -15.98 -20.21
N PRO A 268 7.11 -15.36 -20.37
CA PRO A 268 8.14 -15.34 -19.33
C PRO A 268 7.62 -14.72 -18.03
N ARG A 269 8.27 -15.00 -16.90
CA ARG A 269 7.91 -14.44 -15.59
C ARG A 269 7.89 -12.91 -15.63
N SER A 270 6.82 -12.31 -15.12
CA SER A 270 6.57 -10.86 -15.18
C SER A 270 7.13 -10.07 -13.99
N ALA A 271 7.63 -10.75 -12.96
CA ALA A 271 8.18 -10.15 -11.75
C ALA A 271 9.05 -11.17 -10.99
N ASP A 272 9.85 -10.67 -10.04
CA ASP A 272 10.54 -11.52 -9.07
C ASP A 272 9.53 -12.02 -8.02
N LEU A 273 9.55 -13.31 -7.71
CA LEU A 273 8.76 -13.91 -6.62
C LEU A 273 9.70 -14.34 -5.50
N VAL A 274 9.48 -13.80 -4.29
CA VAL A 274 10.37 -14.02 -3.14
C VAL A 274 9.54 -14.45 -1.93
N ALA A 275 9.96 -15.51 -1.23
CA ALA A 275 9.32 -15.94 0.01
C ALA A 275 9.56 -14.91 1.14
N ASP A 276 8.51 -14.47 1.83
CA ASP A 276 8.62 -13.53 2.95
C ASP A 276 9.07 -14.21 4.26
N GLY A 277 8.85 -15.52 4.36
CA GLY A 277 9.07 -16.34 5.54
C GLY A 277 9.20 -17.82 5.16
N ALA A 278 9.02 -18.72 6.14
CA ALA A 278 8.80 -20.13 5.82
C ALA A 278 7.53 -20.24 4.95
N LEU A 279 7.68 -20.89 3.79
CA LEU A 279 6.66 -20.93 2.76
C LEU A 279 6.50 -22.37 2.27
N GLN A 280 5.26 -22.86 2.28
CA GLN A 280 4.91 -24.15 1.69
C GLN A 280 3.94 -23.92 0.54
N THR A 281 4.20 -24.57 -0.58
CA THR A 281 3.44 -24.40 -1.80
C THR A 281 3.17 -25.72 -2.49
N LEU A 282 2.10 -25.75 -3.27
CA LEU A 282 1.94 -26.70 -4.35
C LEU A 282 2.43 -26.06 -5.65
N TYR A 283 3.13 -26.82 -6.49
CA TYR A 283 3.59 -26.38 -7.79
C TYR A 283 2.93 -27.19 -8.90
N LEU A 284 2.22 -26.49 -9.78
CA LEU A 284 1.56 -27.04 -10.96
C LEU A 284 2.35 -26.66 -12.19
N SER A 285 3.07 -27.62 -12.78
CA SER A 285 3.77 -27.41 -14.05
C SER A 285 2.80 -27.21 -15.21
N THR A 286 3.23 -26.51 -16.25
CA THR A 286 2.44 -26.33 -17.49
C THR A 286 2.03 -27.67 -18.09
N SER A 287 2.95 -28.64 -18.14
CA SER A 287 2.67 -29.99 -18.64
C SER A 287 1.64 -30.75 -17.80
N ALA A 288 1.68 -30.60 -16.47
CA ALA A 288 0.70 -31.23 -15.59
C ALA A 288 -0.67 -30.58 -15.77
N PHE A 289 -0.73 -29.25 -15.89
CA PHE A 289 -1.98 -28.53 -16.17
C PHE A 289 -2.60 -28.93 -17.51
N GLU A 290 -1.80 -29.04 -18.57
CA GLU A 290 -2.25 -29.51 -19.89
C GLU A 290 -2.82 -30.92 -19.82
N THR A 291 -2.12 -31.83 -19.15
CA THR A 291 -2.55 -33.23 -18.97
C THR A 291 -3.85 -33.30 -18.17
N LEU A 292 -3.93 -32.57 -17.05
CA LEU A 292 -5.16 -32.49 -16.24
C LEU A 292 -6.32 -31.91 -17.06
N SER A 293 -6.08 -30.87 -17.83
CA SER A 293 -7.12 -30.22 -18.65
C SER A 293 -7.64 -31.12 -19.78
N HIS A 294 -6.81 -32.03 -20.28
CA HIS A 294 -7.19 -33.00 -21.30
C HIS A 294 -7.87 -34.24 -20.71
N ASP A 295 -7.27 -34.87 -19.69
CA ASP A 295 -7.69 -36.17 -19.16
C ASP A 295 -8.77 -36.06 -18.07
N ALA A 296 -8.84 -34.92 -17.39
CA ALA A 296 -9.83 -34.59 -16.37
C ALA A 296 -10.31 -33.14 -16.51
N PRO A 297 -11.10 -32.81 -17.56
CA PRO A 297 -11.44 -31.43 -17.92
C PRO A 297 -12.16 -30.65 -16.80
N ASP A 298 -12.87 -31.34 -15.92
CA ASP A 298 -13.49 -30.77 -14.72
C ASP A 298 -12.47 -30.16 -13.75
N ILE A 299 -11.29 -30.78 -13.60
CA ILE A 299 -10.18 -30.23 -12.81
C ILE A 299 -9.64 -28.95 -13.47
N GLY A 300 -9.38 -28.98 -14.78
CA GLY A 300 -8.91 -27.81 -15.52
C GLY A 300 -9.87 -26.62 -15.43
N GLN A 301 -11.17 -26.87 -15.57
CA GLN A 301 -12.22 -25.85 -15.41
C GLN A 301 -12.27 -25.27 -13.99
N ALA A 302 -12.15 -26.11 -12.96
CA ALA A 302 -12.11 -25.66 -11.57
C ALA A 302 -10.91 -24.74 -11.31
N ILE A 303 -9.72 -25.12 -11.80
CA ILE A 303 -8.49 -24.32 -11.66
C ILE A 303 -8.62 -22.97 -12.37
N ILE A 304 -9.06 -22.95 -13.63
CA ILE A 304 -9.21 -21.69 -14.40
C ILE A 304 -10.23 -20.77 -13.73
N THR A 305 -11.37 -21.30 -13.31
CA THR A 305 -12.41 -20.53 -12.63
C THR A 305 -11.89 -19.91 -11.35
N TRP A 306 -11.14 -20.68 -10.56
CA TRP A 306 -10.51 -20.22 -9.33
C TRP A 306 -9.47 -19.12 -9.57
N ILE A 307 -8.57 -19.28 -10.55
CA ILE A 307 -7.60 -18.23 -10.94
C ILE A 307 -8.35 -16.95 -11.34
N ALA A 308 -9.41 -17.06 -12.15
CA ALA A 308 -10.19 -15.92 -12.59
C ALA A 308 -10.85 -15.16 -11.43
N VAL A 309 -11.44 -15.88 -10.47
CA VAL A 309 -12.07 -15.29 -9.28
C VAL A 309 -11.04 -14.55 -8.43
N ILE A 310 -9.91 -15.18 -8.12
CA ILE A 310 -8.87 -14.55 -7.28
C ILE A 310 -8.25 -13.34 -7.98
N THR A 311 -7.95 -13.45 -9.27
CA THR A 311 -7.39 -12.34 -10.05
C THR A 311 -8.36 -11.16 -10.08
N ALA A 312 -9.66 -11.40 -10.26
CA ALA A 312 -10.67 -10.36 -10.22
C ALA A 312 -10.75 -9.67 -8.84
N GLN A 313 -10.60 -10.41 -7.74
CA GLN A 313 -10.54 -9.85 -6.38
C GLN A 313 -9.28 -8.98 -6.18
N ARG A 314 -8.11 -9.45 -6.64
CA ARG A 314 -6.84 -8.68 -6.61
C ARG A 314 -6.91 -7.40 -7.44
N LEU A 315 -7.57 -7.44 -8.59
CA LEU A 315 -7.74 -6.26 -9.45
C LEU A 315 -8.62 -5.20 -8.78
N ARG A 316 -9.71 -5.60 -8.11
CA ARG A 316 -10.58 -4.67 -7.37
C ARG A 316 -9.84 -3.97 -6.23
N SER A 317 -9.12 -4.73 -5.40
CA SER A 317 -8.33 -4.16 -4.29
C SER A 317 -7.21 -3.23 -4.79
N SER A 318 -6.49 -3.63 -5.85
CA SER A 318 -5.47 -2.77 -6.48
C SER A 318 -6.08 -1.48 -7.04
N SER A 319 -7.27 -1.55 -7.63
CA SER A 319 -7.98 -0.38 -8.16
C SER A 319 -8.41 0.59 -7.06
N GLU A 320 -8.84 0.10 -5.89
CA GLU A 320 -9.17 0.94 -4.74
C GLU A 320 -7.94 1.66 -4.18
N ALA A 321 -6.82 0.95 -4.05
CA ALA A 321 -5.55 1.55 -3.64
C ALA A 321 -5.09 2.65 -4.62
N LEU A 322 -5.24 2.42 -5.93
CA LEU A 322 -4.94 3.41 -6.96
C LEU A 322 -5.88 4.62 -6.89
N ARG A 323 -7.18 4.43 -6.66
CA ARG A 323 -8.13 5.55 -6.46
C ARG A 323 -7.75 6.39 -5.25
N PHE A 324 -7.34 5.75 -4.15
CA PHE A 324 -6.83 6.48 -3.00
C PHE A 324 -5.51 7.17 -3.29
N ALA A 325 -4.61 6.60 -4.10
CA ALA A 325 -3.37 7.27 -4.50
C ALA A 325 -3.64 8.46 -5.44
N ALA A 326 -4.67 8.36 -6.29
CA ALA A 326 -5.05 9.32 -7.31
C ALA A 326 -6.03 10.40 -6.84
N SER A 327 -6.59 10.31 -5.63
CA SER A 327 -7.33 11.44 -5.04
C SER A 327 -6.38 12.62 -4.84
N GLU A 328 -6.53 13.59 -5.74
CA GLU A 328 -5.76 14.84 -5.88
C GLU A 328 -6.16 15.90 -4.87
#